data_AF-A0A2I3RZR6-F1
#
_entry.id   AF-A0A2I3RZR6-F1
#
_cell.length_a   1.000
_cell.length_b   1.000
_cell.length_c   1.000
_cell.angle_alpha   90.00
_cell.angle_beta   90.00
_cell.angle_gamma   90.00
#
_symmetry.space_group_name_H-M   'P 1'
#
loop_
_entity.id
_entity.type
_entity.pdbx_description
1 polymer ?
#
loop_
_entity_poly.entity_id
_entity_poly.type
_entity_poly.pdbx_seq_one_letter_code
_entity_poly.pdbx_strand_id
1 'polypeptide(L)'
;MNQVTVGMHTQQTLAICDWFGRLMYGQEDVPKNVLEYVVFEKHLTNPYGSWRMHGKIVPPWAPMVMIPGPQLKPGEEYEEAQGEAQKPQLA
;
A
#
# COMPACT_ATOMS: atom_id res chain seq x y z
N MET A 1 -9.56 -6.36 21.55
CA MET A 1 -8.61 -6.73 20.47
C MET A 1 -7.43 -5.78 20.59
N ASN A 2 -6.20 -6.28 20.55
CA ASN A 2 -5.01 -5.44 20.70
C ASN A 2 -4.24 -5.42 19.39
N GLN A 3 -3.72 -4.24 19.04
CA GLN A 3 -2.95 -4.01 17.83
C GLN A 3 -1.54 -3.54 18.17
N VAL A 4 -0.57 -3.95 17.34
CA VAL A 4 0.84 -3.54 17.43
C VAL A 4 1.31 -3.18 16.02
N THR A 5 1.87 -1.98 15.88
CA THR A 5 2.47 -1.52 14.62
C THR A 5 3.97 -1.74 14.67
N VAL A 6 4.52 -2.35 13.62
CA VAL A 6 5.95 -2.64 13.48
C VAL A 6 6.48 -1.96 12.22
N GLY A 7 7.54 -1.16 12.37
CA GLY A 7 8.30 -0.62 11.25
C GLY A 7 9.33 -1.63 10.76
N MET A 8 9.18 -2.10 9.53
CA MET A 8 10.08 -3.05 8.89
C MET A 8 10.89 -2.34 7.82
N HIS A 9 12.22 -2.30 7.99
CA HIS A 9 13.16 -1.85 6.96
C HIS A 9 13.86 -3.07 6.38
N THR A 10 13.54 -3.40 5.13
CA THR A 10 14.06 -4.60 4.47
C THR A 10 14.51 -4.31 3.05
N GLN A 11 15.38 -5.18 2.51
CA GLN A 11 15.68 -5.22 1.09
C GLN A 11 14.83 -6.31 0.45
N GLN A 12 14.04 -5.95 -0.55
CA GLN A 12 13.12 -6.85 -1.22
C GLN A 12 13.26 -6.74 -2.72
N THR A 13 13.04 -7.87 -3.39
CA THR A 13 12.94 -7.99 -4.84
C THR A 13 11.51 -8.36 -5.18
N LEU A 14 10.92 -7.72 -6.19
CA LEU A 14 9.58 -8.01 -6.66
C LEU A 14 9.59 -8.14 -8.18
N ALA A 15 9.05 -9.24 -8.69
CA ALA A 15 8.78 -9.47 -10.10
C ALA A 15 7.37 -10.02 -10.24
N ILE A 16 6.48 -9.26 -10.89
CA ILE A 16 5.12 -9.67 -11.19
C ILE A 16 5.06 -10.01 -12.68
N CYS A 17 4.69 -11.24 -12.98
CA CYS A 17 4.54 -11.74 -14.34
C CYS A 17 3.06 -11.92 -14.70
N ASP A 18 2.75 -11.79 -15.98
CA ASP A 18 1.43 -12.11 -16.53
C ASP A 18 1.21 -13.64 -16.63
N TRP A 19 -0.02 -14.07 -16.92
CA TRP A 19 -0.34 -15.49 -17.19
C TRP A 19 0.40 -16.07 -18.39
N PHE A 20 0.84 -15.21 -19.33
CA PHE A 20 1.74 -15.58 -20.42
C PHE A 20 3.23 -15.66 -20.03
N GLY A 21 3.58 -15.41 -18.77
CA GLY A 21 4.97 -15.42 -18.28
C GLY A 21 5.80 -14.20 -18.67
N ARG A 22 5.20 -13.16 -19.24
CA ARG A 22 5.87 -11.88 -19.55
C ARG A 22 5.96 -11.03 -18.28
N LEU A 23 7.13 -10.44 -18.01
CA LEU A 23 7.35 -9.56 -16.86
C LEU A 23 6.54 -8.27 -17.01
N MET A 24 5.67 -7.99 -16.04
CA MET A 24 4.77 -6.83 -16.02
C MET A 24 5.28 -5.71 -15.12
N TYR A 25 5.82 -6.06 -13.95
CA TYR A 25 6.28 -5.07 -12.97
C TYR A 25 7.47 -5.59 -12.17
N GLY A 26 8.38 -4.67 -11.87
CA GLY A 26 9.56 -4.95 -11.05
C GLY A 26 10.66 -5.69 -11.81
N GLN A 27 11.66 -6.19 -11.08
CA GLN A 27 12.84 -6.89 -11.58
C GLN A 27 13.29 -7.91 -10.53
N GLU A 28 13.75 -9.08 -10.95
CA GLU A 28 14.21 -10.15 -10.05
C GLU A 28 15.66 -9.94 -9.54
N ASP A 29 16.49 -9.21 -10.28
CA ASP A 29 17.91 -9.07 -9.94
C ASP A 29 18.22 -7.84 -9.07
N VAL A 30 17.29 -6.88 -8.98
CA VAL A 30 17.55 -5.58 -8.35
C VAL A 30 16.80 -5.47 -7.02
N PRO A 31 17.47 -5.69 -5.88
CA PRO A 31 16.86 -5.48 -4.57
C PRO A 31 16.62 -3.98 -4.34
N LYS A 32 15.46 -3.66 -3.77
CA LYS A 32 15.08 -2.29 -3.39
C LYS A 32 14.91 -2.21 -1.88
N ASN A 33 15.35 -1.09 -1.30
CA ASN A 33 15.09 -0.78 0.09
C ASN A 33 13.62 -0.39 0.26
N VAL A 34 12.90 -1.12 1.11
CA VAL A 34 11.50 -0.88 1.42
C VAL A 34 11.34 -0.67 2.92
N LEU A 35 10.71 0.44 3.27
CA LEU A 35 10.30 0.76 4.64
C LEU A 35 8.78 0.67 4.73
N GLU A 36 8.28 -0.26 5.53
CA GLU A 36 6.85 -0.54 5.67
C GLU A 36 6.42 -0.54 7.12
N TYR A 37 5.21 -0.05 7.40
CA TYR A 37 4.61 -0.07 8.72
C TYR A 37 3.47 -1.08 8.72
N VAL A 38 3.72 -2.28 9.27
CA VAL A 38 2.76 -3.38 9.31
C VAL A 38 2.05 -3.40 10.66
N VAL A 39 0.73 -3.47 10.64
CA VAL A 39 -0.11 -3.61 11.83
C VAL A 39 -0.41 -5.08 12.03
N PHE A 40 -0.09 -5.59 13.21
CA PHE A 40 -0.48 -6.91 13.67
C PHE A 40 -1.60 -6.78 14.70
N GLU A 41 -2.53 -7.72 14.69
CA GLU A 41 -3.61 -7.80 15.66
C GLU A 41 -3.60 -9.17 16.35
N LYS A 42 -3.95 -9.18 17.64
CA LYS A 42 -4.26 -10.38 18.40
C LYS A 42 -5.52 -10.20 19.25
N HIS A 43 -6.37 -11.22 19.24
CA HIS A 43 -7.50 -11.32 20.16
C HIS A 43 -7.03 -11.89 21.50
N LEU A 44 -6.91 -11.04 22.53
CA LEU A 44 -6.35 -11.45 23.83
C LEU A 44 -7.25 -12.36 24.66
N THR A 45 -8.57 -12.29 24.49
CA THR A 45 -9.53 -13.14 25.22
C THR A 45 -9.48 -14.59 24.75
N ASN A 46 -8.97 -14.84 23.53
CA ASN A 46 -8.76 -16.19 23.04
C ASN A 46 -7.37 -16.68 23.46
N PRO A 47 -7.26 -17.70 24.34
CA PRO A 47 -5.96 -18.25 24.74
C PRO A 47 -5.18 -18.84 23.55
N TYR A 48 -5.88 -19.25 22.50
CA TYR A 48 -5.29 -19.75 21.24
C TYR A 48 -5.10 -18.63 20.19
N GLY A 49 -5.26 -17.37 20.58
CA GLY A 49 -5.08 -16.23 19.69
C GLY A 49 -3.62 -16.11 19.23
N SER A 50 -3.40 -16.19 17.92
CA SER A 50 -2.11 -15.87 17.29
C SER A 50 -2.08 -14.40 16.84
N TRP A 51 -0.89 -13.85 16.70
CA TRP A 51 -0.72 -12.58 15.98
C TRP A 51 -1.02 -12.81 14.49
N ARG A 52 -1.78 -11.90 13.89
CA ARG A 52 -2.11 -11.93 12.46
C ARG A 52 -1.85 -10.55 11.88
N MET A 53 -1.39 -10.50 10.62
CA MET A 53 -1.29 -9.24 9.90
C MET A 53 -2.70 -8.68 9.71
N HIS A 54 -2.92 -7.45 10.19
CA HIS A 54 -4.20 -6.75 10.12
C HIS A 54 -4.22 -5.73 8.99
N GLY A 55 -3.11 -5.01 8.78
CA GLY A 55 -3.03 -4.01 7.73
C GLY A 55 -1.63 -3.45 7.52
N LYS A 56 -1.52 -2.57 6.54
CA LYS A 56 -0.29 -1.82 6.23
C LYS A 56 -0.61 -0.34 6.21
N ILE A 57 0.18 0.45 6.94
CA ILE A 57 0.07 1.90 6.97
C ILE A 57 0.98 2.47 5.88
N VAL A 58 0.40 3.26 4.98
CA VAL A 58 1.14 4.05 4.00
C VAL A 58 1.18 5.49 4.50
N PRO A 59 2.35 6.01 4.91
CA PRO A 59 2.44 7.37 5.39
C PRO A 59 2.26 8.37 4.24
N PRO A 60 1.75 9.59 4.51
CA PRO A 60 1.45 10.58 3.47
C PRO A 60 2.70 11.09 2.73
N TRP A 61 3.89 10.95 3.34
CA TRP A 61 5.16 11.31 2.73
C TRP A 61 5.79 10.17 1.92
N ALA A 62 5.29 8.93 2.04
CA ALA A 62 5.78 7.85 1.19
C ALA A 62 5.42 8.13 -0.27
N PRO A 63 6.30 7.80 -1.23
CA PRO A 63 5.99 7.97 -2.64
C PRO A 63 4.72 7.18 -2.97
N MET A 64 3.68 7.88 -3.42
CA MET A 64 2.43 7.22 -3.83
C MET A 64 2.73 6.25 -4.97
N VAL A 65 2.27 5.01 -4.81
CA VAL A 65 2.22 4.05 -5.91
C VAL A 65 1.39 4.69 -7.02
N MET A 66 1.88 4.66 -8.26
CA MET A 66 1.14 5.17 -9.41
C MET A 66 -0.19 4.44 -9.50
N ILE A 67 -1.28 5.09 -9.09
CA ILE A 67 -2.63 4.70 -9.46
C ILE A 67 -2.69 5.05 -10.95
N PRO A 68 -2.84 4.08 -11.87
CA PRO A 68 -3.04 4.40 -13.27
C PRO A 68 -4.22 5.34 -13.35
N GLY A 69 -4.03 6.49 -14.02
CA GLY A 69 -5.13 7.42 -14.26
C GLY A 69 -6.30 6.71 -14.95
N PRO A 70 -7.53 7.24 -14.83
CA PRO A 70 -8.68 6.70 -15.56
C PRO A 70 -8.34 6.57 -17.04
N GLN A 71 -8.59 5.39 -17.62
CA GLN A 71 -8.42 5.19 -19.07
C GLN A 71 -9.55 5.94 -19.80
N LEU A 72 -9.28 7.16 -20.23
CA LEU A 72 -10.20 7.96 -21.05
C LEU A 72 -10.28 7.36 -22.46
N LYS A 73 -11.48 7.21 -23.02
CA LYS A 73 -11.61 6.82 -24.43
C LYS A 73 -11.23 8.00 -25.33
N PRO A 74 -10.83 7.75 -26.60
CA PRO A 74 -10.57 8.83 -27.55
C PRO A 74 -11.81 9.73 -27.70
N GLY A 75 -11.73 10.97 -27.23
CA GLY A 75 -12.82 11.96 -27.26
C GLY A 75 -13.54 12.21 -25.93
N GLU A 76 -13.21 11.49 -24.86
CA GLU A 76 -13.68 11.79 -23.50
C GLU A 76 -12.71 12.76 -22.82
N GLU A 77 -13.19 13.95 -22.44
CA GLU A 77 -12.42 14.94 -21.68
C GLU A 77 -12.50 14.59 -20.18
N TYR A 78 -11.43 14.85 -19.43
CA TYR A 78 -11.35 14.54 -18.01
C TYR A 78 -12.34 15.43 -17.23
N GLU A 79 -13.23 14.83 -16.43
CA GLU A 79 -13.93 15.58 -15.37
C GLU A 79 -13.08 15.52 -14.10
N GLU A 80 -12.48 16.64 -13.69
CA GLU A 80 -11.85 16.75 -12.39
C GLU A 80 -12.93 16.64 -11.31
N ALA A 81 -12.95 15.53 -10.57
CA ALA A 81 -13.72 15.46 -9.34
C ALA A 81 -13.17 16.53 -8.37
N GLN A 82 -13.93 17.61 -8.17
CA GLN A 82 -13.59 18.63 -7.17
C GLN A 82 -13.69 18.02 -5.78
N GLY A 83 -12.58 17.46 -5.30
CA GLY A 83 -12.43 17.07 -3.91
C GLY A 83 -12.38 18.35 -3.07
N GLU A 84 -13.45 18.64 -2.34
CA GLU A 84 -13.45 19.64 -1.28
C GLU A 84 -12.25 19.37 -0.35
N ALA A 85 -11.28 20.28 -0.38
CA ALA A 85 -10.20 20.29 0.58
C ALA A 85 -10.79 20.53 1.98
N GLN A 86 -11.01 19.46 2.74
CA GLN A 86 -11.28 19.58 4.17
C GLN A 86 -10.02 20.16 4.84
N LYS A 87 -10.03 21.49 4.99
CA LYS A 87 -9.05 22.23 5.78
C LYS A 87 -9.12 21.71 7.23
N PRO A 88 -7.99 21.30 7.85
CA PRO A 88 -8.00 21.00 9.28
C PRO A 88 -8.32 22.27 10.05
N GLN A 89 -9.36 22.24 10.89
CA GLN A 89 -9.58 23.30 11.86
C GLN A 89 -8.49 23.20 12.92
N LEU A 90 -7.67 24.24 13.00
CA LEU A 90 -6.73 24.45 14.09
C LEU A 90 -7.52 24.97 15.29
N ALA A 91 -7.45 24.27 16.42
CA ALA A 91 -8.02 24.70 17.71
C ALA A 91 -7.21 25.87 18.30
#